data_AF-A0A938L7C1-F1
#
_entry.id   AF-A0A938L7C1-F1
#
_cell.length_a   1.000
_cell.length_b   1.000
_cell.length_c   1.000
_cell.angle_alpha   90.00
_cell.angle_beta   90.00
_cell.angle_gamma   90.00
#
_symmetry.space_group_name_H-M   'P 1'
#
loop_
_entity.id
_entity.type
_entity.pdbx_description
1 polymer ?
#
loop_
_entity_poly.entity_id
_entity_poly.type
_entity_poly.pdbx_seq_one_letter_code
_entity_poly.pdbx_strand_id
1 'polypeptide(L)'
;MIATLQIGASQREIILPIRTIDLLFEETGLSIEEIAERSKLDCDRIEAIMVGRWTPSPDERQRLATAFGVTVEDISWGHSMAPRVIRYHRFGLRDGF
;
A
#
# COMPACT_ATOMS: atom_id res chain seq x y z
N MET A 1 44.71 0.10 -29.78
CA MET A 1 43.34 0.63 -29.87
C MET A 1 42.41 -0.46 -29.35
N ILE A 2 41.86 -0.31 -28.13
CA ILE A 2 40.84 -1.22 -27.60
C ILE A 2 39.57 -0.39 -27.33
N ALA A 3 38.46 -0.84 -27.91
CA ALA A 3 37.17 -0.19 -27.85
C ALA A 3 36.54 -0.34 -26.46
N THR A 4 36.14 0.78 -25.84
CA THR A 4 35.37 0.80 -24.59
C THR A 4 33.89 0.61 -24.91
N LEU A 5 33.37 -0.58 -24.63
CA LEU A 5 31.94 -0.90 -24.66
C LEU A 5 31.34 -0.47 -23.31
N GLN A 6 30.60 0.65 -23.27
CA GLN A 6 29.85 1.06 -22.09
C GLN A 6 28.56 0.23 -22.03
N ILE A 7 28.47 -0.61 -21.01
CA ILE A 7 27.38 -1.55 -20.75
C ILE A 7 26.14 -0.73 -20.36
N GLY A 8 25.07 -0.82 -21.17
CA GLY A 8 23.78 -0.22 -20.85
C GLY A 8 23.24 -0.81 -19.55
N ALA A 9 22.99 0.04 -18.56
CA ALA A 9 22.31 -0.34 -17.33
C ALA A 9 20.93 -0.91 -17.69
N SER A 10 20.78 -2.21 -17.50
CA SER A 10 19.51 -2.92 -17.59
C SER A 10 18.64 -2.43 -16.43
N GLN A 11 17.74 -1.50 -16.73
CA GLN A 11 16.66 -1.08 -15.84
C GLN A 11 15.80 -2.32 -15.60
N ARG A 12 16.02 -3.01 -14.48
CA ARG A 12 15.07 -4.01 -14.00
C ARG A 12 13.81 -3.23 -13.65
N GLU A 13 12.75 -3.46 -14.41
CA GLU A 13 11.40 -3.06 -14.03
C GLU A 13 11.08 -3.79 -12.73
N ILE A 14 11.26 -3.09 -11.61
CA ILE A 14 10.89 -3.62 -10.29
C ILE A 14 9.37 -3.58 -10.30
N ILE A 15 8.74 -4.73 -10.53
CA ILE A 15 7.32 -4.90 -10.25
C ILE A 15 7.19 -4.73 -8.73
N LEU A 16 6.79 -3.53 -8.30
CA LEU A 16 6.50 -3.29 -6.90
C LEU A 16 5.30 -4.16 -6.55
N PRO A 17 5.39 -5.04 -5.54
CA PRO A 17 4.24 -5.83 -5.13
C PRO A 17 3.13 -4.89 -4.69
N ILE A 18 1.89 -5.17 -5.07
CA ILE A 18 0.72 -4.39 -4.63
C ILE A 18 0.61 -4.53 -3.10
N ARG A 19 0.51 -3.41 -2.38
CA ARG A 19 0.47 -3.34 -0.91
C ARG A 19 -0.87 -2.83 -0.42
N THR A 20 -1.32 -3.28 0.74
CA THR A 20 -2.47 -2.68 1.43
C THR A 20 -2.03 -1.41 2.16
N ILE A 21 -2.98 -0.57 2.54
CA ILE A 21 -2.67 0.67 3.26
C ILE A 21 -2.10 0.40 4.65
N ASP A 22 -2.61 -0.64 5.34
CA ASP A 22 -2.07 -1.10 6.63
C ASP A 22 -0.60 -1.52 6.52
N LEU A 23 -0.25 -2.30 5.48
CA LEU A 23 1.13 -2.69 5.22
C LEU A 23 2.02 -1.47 4.94
N LEU A 24 1.53 -0.46 4.23
CA LEU A 24 2.28 0.77 4.00
C LEU A 24 2.57 1.52 5.31
N PHE A 25 1.63 1.55 6.25
CA PHE A 25 1.88 2.10 7.59
C PHE A 25 2.94 1.29 8.34
N GLU A 26 2.86 -0.04 8.31
CA GLU A 26 3.84 -0.92 8.97
C GLU A 26 5.25 -0.79 8.38
N GLU A 27 5.38 -0.77 7.05
CA GLU A 27 6.67 -0.70 6.35
C GLU A 27 7.35 0.66 6.47
N THR A 28 6.56 1.74 6.41
CA THR A 28 7.11 3.11 6.46
C THR A 28 7.30 3.63 7.88
N GLY A 29 6.60 3.05 8.87
CA GLY A 29 6.60 3.51 10.25
C GLY A 29 5.96 4.90 10.43
N LEU A 30 5.26 5.40 9.40
CA LEU A 30 4.58 6.70 9.45
C LEU A 30 3.37 6.61 10.37
N SER A 31 3.10 7.69 11.10
CA SER A 31 1.90 7.83 11.91
C SER A 31 0.70 8.31 11.07
N ILE A 32 -0.51 8.14 11.60
CA ILE A 32 -1.74 8.65 10.98
C ILE A 32 -1.66 10.17 10.85
N GLU A 33 -1.11 10.84 11.87
CA GLU A 33 -0.93 12.30 11.91
C GLU A 33 0.01 12.79 10.80
N GLU A 34 1.12 12.10 10.57
CA GLU A 34 2.05 12.43 9.47
C GLU A 34 1.41 12.24 8.11
N ILE A 35 0.62 11.18 7.92
CA ILE A 35 -0.12 10.96 6.68
C ILE A 35 -1.24 11.99 6.50
N ALA A 36 -1.92 12.39 7.57
CA ALA A 36 -2.92 13.46 7.55
C ALA A 36 -2.30 14.78 7.09
N GLU A 37 -1.14 15.14 7.65
CA GLU A 37 -0.43 16.35 7.27
C GLU A 37 -0.01 16.34 5.79
N ARG A 38 0.48 15.20 5.28
CA ARG A 38 0.93 15.06 3.88
C ARG A 38 -0.22 14.99 2.88
N SER A 39 -1.27 14.24 3.19
CA SER A 39 -2.42 14.01 2.30
C SER A 39 -3.48 15.11 2.38
N LYS A 40 -3.45 15.94 3.43
CA LYS A 40 -4.50 16.93 3.75
C LYS A 40 -5.88 16.28 3.94
N LEU A 41 -5.89 15.05 4.44
CA LEU A 41 -7.09 14.33 4.89
C LEU A 41 -7.16 14.35 6.41
N ASP A 42 -8.37 14.32 6.96
CA ASP A 42 -8.59 14.20 8.41
C ASP A 42 -8.09 12.85 8.95
N CYS A 43 -7.56 12.83 10.18
CA CYS A 43 -7.09 11.59 10.81
C CYS A 43 -8.20 10.52 10.88
N ASP A 44 -9.41 10.90 11.25
CA ASP A 44 -10.57 9.99 11.31
C ASP A 44 -10.90 9.38 9.94
N ARG A 45 -10.68 10.15 8.86
CA ARG A 45 -10.88 9.68 7.49
C ARG A 45 -9.83 8.62 7.15
N ILE A 46 -8.57 8.87 7.48
CA ILE A 46 -7.46 7.95 7.25
C ILE A 46 -7.63 6.67 8.06
N GLU A 47 -8.01 6.79 9.35
CA GLU A 47 -8.30 5.63 10.20
C GLU A 47 -9.42 4.78 9.60
N ALA A 48 -10.54 5.40 9.19
CA ALA A 48 -11.66 4.71 8.57
C ALA A 48 -11.29 3.98 7.28
N ILE A 49 -10.37 4.54 6.48
CA ILE A 49 -9.82 3.89 5.29
C ILE A 49 -8.92 2.71 5.69
N MET A 50 -8.03 2.90 6.67
CA MET A 50 -7.10 1.88 7.15
C MET A 50 -7.83 0.64 7.65
N VAL A 51 -8.93 0.81 8.40
CA VAL A 51 -9.74 -0.32 8.90
C VAL A 51 -10.81 -0.80 7.91
N GLY A 52 -10.80 -0.31 6.67
CA GLY A 52 -11.73 -0.72 5.60
C GLY A 52 -13.19 -0.30 5.80
N ARG A 53 -13.48 0.62 6.74
CA ARG A 53 -14.82 1.18 6.99
C ARG A 53 -15.24 2.21 5.94
N TRP A 54 -14.28 2.81 5.25
CA TRP A 54 -14.50 3.80 4.20
C TRP A 54 -13.85 3.38 2.89
N THR A 55 -14.57 3.54 1.78
CA THR A 55 -14.01 3.39 0.44
C THR A 55 -13.51 4.75 -0.04
N PRO A 56 -12.20 4.96 -0.21
CA PRO A 56 -11.68 6.24 -0.65
C PRO A 56 -12.09 6.56 -2.08
N SER A 57 -12.47 7.81 -2.30
CA SER A 57 -12.72 8.42 -3.60
C SER A 57 -11.44 8.48 -4.45
N PRO A 58 -11.52 8.64 -5.78
CA PRO A 58 -10.33 8.70 -6.65
C PRO A 58 -9.31 9.79 -6.24
N ASP A 59 -9.79 10.94 -5.79
CA ASP A 59 -8.96 12.04 -5.30
C ASP A 59 -8.27 11.69 -3.95
N GLU A 60 -9.00 11.10 -3.00
CA GLU A 60 -8.42 10.62 -1.74
C GLU A 60 -7.33 9.55 -1.99
N ARG A 61 -7.57 8.65 -2.95
CA ARG A 61 -6.57 7.63 -3.36
C ARG A 61 -5.29 8.27 -3.86
N GLN A 62 -5.41 9.27 -4.73
CA GLN A 62 -4.26 9.98 -5.27
C GLN A 62 -3.46 10.69 -4.16
N ARG A 63 -4.15 11.37 -3.23
CA ARG A 63 -3.50 12.06 -2.12
C ARG A 63 -2.78 11.11 -1.17
N LEU A 64 -3.39 9.97 -0.87
CA LEU A 64 -2.77 8.94 -0.03
C LEU A 64 -1.56 8.31 -0.72
N ALA A 65 -1.67 7.93 -1.98
CA ALA A 65 -0.55 7.40 -2.75
C ALA A 65 0.63 8.39 -2.75
N THR A 66 0.36 9.67 -2.99
CA THR A 66 1.38 10.74 -2.92
C THR A 66 1.96 10.90 -1.51
N ALA A 67 1.16 10.80 -0.45
CA ALA A 67 1.65 10.89 0.94
C ALA A 67 2.61 9.75 1.32
N PHE A 68 2.40 8.56 0.74
CA PHE A 68 3.27 7.40 0.88
C PHE A 68 4.43 7.35 -0.13
N GLY A 69 4.44 8.24 -1.13
CA GLY A 69 5.45 8.25 -2.18
C GLY A 69 5.34 7.07 -3.16
N VAL A 70 4.14 6.54 -3.34
CA VAL A 70 3.83 5.41 -4.24
C VAL A 70 2.79 5.84 -5.29
N THR A 71 2.52 4.98 -6.27
CA THR A 71 1.42 5.20 -7.23
C THR A 71 0.10 4.63 -6.72
N VAL A 72 -1.01 5.05 -7.31
CA VAL A 72 -2.35 4.54 -6.92
C VAL A 72 -2.47 3.05 -7.23
N GLU A 73 -1.78 2.60 -8.26
CA GLU A 73 -1.73 1.21 -8.75
C GLU A 73 -0.91 0.29 -7.83
N ASP A 74 0.03 0.85 -7.07
CA ASP A 74 0.80 0.13 -6.05
C ASP A 74 -0.01 -0.19 -4.79
N ILE A 75 -1.20 0.41 -4.66
CA ILE A 75 -2.06 0.28 -3.47
C ILE A 75 -3.28 -0.57 -3.79
N SER A 76 -3.49 -1.61 -2.98
CA SER A 76 -4.74 -2.34 -2.91
C SER A 76 -5.76 -1.55 -2.09
N TRP A 77 -6.75 -0.98 -2.77
CA TRP A 77 -7.86 -0.20 -2.18
C TRP A 77 -9.04 -1.07 -1.73
N GLY A 78 -8.89 -2.39 -1.75
CA GLY A 78 -9.92 -3.32 -1.32
C GLY A 78 -10.23 -3.13 0.16
N HIS A 79 -11.47 -3.44 0.55
CA HIS A 79 -11.81 -3.48 1.97
C HIS A 79 -10.93 -4.54 2.63
N SER A 80 -10.08 -4.11 3.58
CA SER A 80 -9.67 -4.99 4.67
C SER A 80 -10.94 -5.23 5.52
N MET A 81 -11.86 -6.02 4.96
CA MET A 81 -12.96 -6.60 5.69
C MET A 81 -12.26 -7.49 6.72
N ALA A 82 -12.08 -7.01 7.95
CA ALA A 82 -12.31 -7.93 9.05
C ALA A 82 -13.72 -8.49 8.79
N PRO A 83 -13.85 -9.75 8.35
CA PRO A 83 -15.17 -10.26 8.03
C PRO A 83 -15.99 -10.10 9.31
N ARG A 84 -17.19 -9.51 9.21
CA ARG A 84 -18.20 -9.53 10.28
C ARG A 84 -18.76 -10.95 10.52
N VAL A 85 -17.95 -11.96 10.21
CA VAL A 85 -18.08 -13.41 10.41
C VAL A 85 -16.67 -13.95 10.66
N ILE A 86 -16.21 -13.93 11.91
CA ILE A 86 -15.01 -14.64 12.36
C ILE A 86 -15.33 -16.15 12.35
N ARG A 87 -15.50 -16.79 11.18
CA ARG A 87 -15.64 -18.27 11.13
C ARG A 87 -15.00 -19.03 9.97
N TYR A 88 -14.53 -18.45 8.85
CA TYR A 88 -14.20 -19.32 7.69
C TYR A 88 -12.93 -19.09 6.85
N HIS A 89 -11.92 -18.31 7.25
CA HIS A 89 -10.65 -18.31 6.47
C HIS A 89 -9.35 -18.38 7.27
N ARG A 90 -9.37 -19.02 8.45
CA ARG A 90 -8.18 -19.68 9.03
C ARG A 90 -8.35 -21.21 9.00
N PHE A 91 -8.72 -21.74 7.84
CA PHE A 91 -8.65 -23.17 7.52
C PHE A 91 -8.11 -23.27 6.10
N GLY A 92 -6.80 -23.46 5.98
CA GLY A 92 -6.17 -23.60 4.67
C GLY A 92 -4.65 -23.57 4.63
N LEU A 93 -3.97 -22.94 5.60
CA LEU A 93 -2.53 -23.17 5.76
C LEU A 93 -2.36 -24.45 6.59
N ARG A 94 -2.22 -25.59 5.91
CA ARG A 94 -1.62 -26.76 6.55
C ARG A 94 -0.13 -26.48 6.67
N ASP A 95 0.36 -26.50 7.90
CA ASP A 95 1.77 -26.63 8.22
C ASP A 95 2.39 -27.80 7.43
N GLY A 96 3.63 -27.57 6.99
CA GLY A 96 4.61 -28.49 6.42
C GLY A 96 4.21 -29.90 6.01
N PHE A 97 4.44 -30.21 4.73
CA PHE A 97 4.95 -31.51 4.26
C PHE A 97 6.06 -31.25 3.23
#